data_AF-A0A2X2K702-F1
#
_entry.id   AF-A0A2X2K702-F1
#
_cell.length_a   1.000
_cell.length_b   1.000
_cell.length_c   1.000
_cell.angle_alpha   90.00
_cell.angle_beta   90.00
_cell.angle_gamma   90.00
#
_symmetry.space_group_name_H-M   'P 1'
#
loop_
_entity.id
_entity.type
_entity.pdbx_description
1 polymer ?
#
loop_
_entity_poly.entity_id
_entity_poly.type
_entity_poly.pdbx_seq_one_letter_code
_entity_poly.pdbx_strand_id
1 'polypeptide(L)'
;MITKAYIEEKLSLKWSPRQIASQIEKDTGHYISYPTIYRYIRNGLVKVDVKRDMRQAGKKYNKSSEKRGKLDVGSRVIKYRLKKY
;
A
#
# COMPACT_ATOMS: atom_id res chain seq x y z
N MET A 1 23.65 -6.63 -5.40
CA MET A 1 22.58 -6.18 -6.32
C MET A 1 22.37 -4.69 -6.12
N ILE A 2 22.83 -3.86 -7.05
CA ILE A 2 22.77 -2.39 -6.99
C ILE A 2 21.33 -1.89 -6.76
N THR A 3 20.37 -2.53 -7.42
CA THR A 3 18.93 -2.24 -7.30
C THR A 3 18.35 -2.50 -5.91
N LYS A 4 18.83 -3.51 -5.17
CA LYS A 4 18.34 -3.78 -3.81
C LYS A 4 18.75 -2.67 -2.84
N ALA A 5 20.02 -2.31 -2.83
CA ALA A 5 20.56 -1.26 -1.97
C ALA A 5 19.87 0.10 -2.23
N TYR A 6 19.64 0.42 -3.52
CA TYR A 6 18.92 1.62 -3.92
C TYR A 6 17.48 1.66 -3.37
N ILE A 7 16.76 0.54 -3.47
CA ILE A 7 15.39 0.45 -2.94
C ILE A 7 15.37 0.66 -1.42
N GLU A 8 16.31 0.06 -0.69
CA GLU A 8 16.42 0.20 0.78
C GLU A 8 16.70 1.66 1.18
N GLU A 9 17.64 2.32 0.49
CA GLU A 9 17.98 3.73 0.74
C GLU A 9 16.78 4.67 0.50
N LYS A 10 16.07 4.52 -0.63
CA LYS A 10 14.91 5.36 -0.95
C LYS A 10 13.72 5.09 -0.02
N LEU A 11 13.52 3.84 0.40
CA LEU A 11 12.48 3.52 1.38
C LEU A 11 12.76 4.12 2.75
N SER A 12 14.03 4.16 3.19
CA SER A 12 14.45 4.88 4.41
C SER A 12 14.14 6.39 4.32
N LEU A 13 14.28 6.97 3.13
CA LEU A 13 13.86 8.34 2.82
C LEU A 13 12.33 8.53 2.70
N LYS A 14 11.54 7.51 3.04
CA LYS A 14 10.06 7.48 2.99
C LYS A 14 9.47 7.64 1.58
N TRP A 15 10.21 7.25 0.55
CA TRP A 15 9.68 7.26 -0.81
C TRP A 15 8.67 6.13 -0.99
N SER A 16 7.59 6.41 -1.72
CA SER A 16 6.65 5.35 -2.10
C SER A 16 7.26 4.42 -3.15
N PRO A 17 6.89 3.12 -3.18
CA PRO A 17 7.34 2.19 -4.22
C PRO A 17 7.10 2.67 -5.65
N ARG A 18 6.07 3.52 -5.86
CA ARG A 18 5.74 4.11 -7.16
C ARG A 18 6.72 5.20 -7.58
N GLN A 19 7.20 6.01 -6.62
CA GLN A 19 8.25 7.01 -6.86
C GLN A 19 9.59 6.33 -7.16
N ILE A 20 9.91 5.28 -6.41
CA ILE A 20 11.14 4.50 -6.60
C ILE A 20 11.15 3.89 -8.01
N ALA A 21 10.06 3.24 -8.42
CA ALA A 21 9.92 2.68 -9.77
C ALA A 21 10.09 3.73 -10.89
N SER A 22 9.65 4.97 -10.66
CA SER A 22 9.79 6.04 -11.65
C SER A 22 11.21 6.63 -11.74
N GLN A 23 12.04 6.47 -10.71
CA GLN A 23 13.40 7.04 -10.68
C GLN A 23 14.50 6.00 -10.90
N ILE A 24 14.27 4.75 -10.51
CA ILE A 24 15.27 3.68 -10.63
C ILE A 24 15.74 3.45 -12.07
N GLU A 25 14.85 3.64 -13.04
CA GLU A 25 15.16 3.55 -14.47
C GLU A 25 16.13 4.65 -14.92
N LYS A 26 15.99 5.87 -14.38
CA LYS A 26 16.85 7.01 -14.71
C LYS A 26 18.20 6.93 -14.00
N ASP A 27 18.20 6.52 -12.74
CA ASP A 27 19.41 6.52 -11.91
C ASP A 27 20.29 5.30 -12.14
N THR A 28 19.69 4.12 -12.36
CA THR A 28 20.41 2.84 -12.42
C THR A 28 20.37 2.20 -13.82
N GLY A 29 19.58 2.74 -14.75
CA GLY A 29 19.34 2.12 -16.06
C GLY A 29 18.54 0.80 -16.01
N HIS A 30 18.01 0.45 -14.84
CA HIS A 30 17.29 -0.81 -14.62
C HIS A 30 15.81 -0.54 -14.38
N TYR A 31 14.96 -1.22 -15.12
CA TYR A 31 13.52 -1.13 -14.94
C TYR A 31 13.04 -2.10 -13.85
N ILE A 32 12.31 -1.56 -12.86
CA ILE A 32 11.58 -2.37 -11.87
C ILE A 32 10.17 -1.80 -11.71
N SER A 33 9.17 -2.64 -11.93
CA SER A 33 7.78 -2.25 -11.73
C SER A 33 7.44 -2.08 -10.24
N TYR A 34 6.60 -1.09 -9.92
CA TYR A 34 6.19 -0.84 -8.53
C TYR A 34 5.56 -2.07 -7.84
N PRO A 35 4.78 -2.97 -8.49
CA PRO A 35 4.27 -4.19 -7.85
C PRO A 35 5.39 -5.15 -7.45
N THR A 36 6.48 -5.18 -8.21
CA THR A 36 7.66 -6.00 -7.89
C THR A 36 8.35 -5.51 -6.62
N ILE A 37 8.46 -4.19 -6.45
CA ILE A 37 8.98 -3.60 -5.21
C ILE A 37 8.08 -3.99 -4.01
N TYR A 38 6.75 -3.93 -4.17
CA TYR A 38 5.82 -4.43 -3.15
C TYR A 38 5.98 -5.93 -2.86
N ARG A 39 6.28 -6.75 -3.88
CA ARG A 39 6.55 -8.19 -3.71
C ARG A 39 7.83 -8.40 -2.91
N TYR A 40 8.89 -7.63 -3.19
CA TYR A 40 10.14 -7.69 -2.46
C TYR A 40 9.99 -7.33 -0.99
N ILE A 41 9.22 -6.28 -0.70
CA ILE A 41 8.88 -5.89 0.67
C ILE A 41 8.10 -7.02 1.37
N ARG A 42 7.06 -7.56 0.72
CA ARG A 42 6.23 -8.64 1.31
C ARG A 42 7.00 -9.93 1.55
N ASN A 43 7.97 -10.24 0.69
CA ASN A 43 8.81 -11.42 0.81
C ASN A 43 10.01 -11.22 1.76
N GLY A 44 10.17 -10.04 2.38
CA GLY A 44 11.30 -9.74 3.26
C GLY A 44 12.66 -9.67 2.56
N LEU A 45 12.66 -9.54 1.23
CA LEU A 45 13.89 -9.46 0.43
C LEU A 45 14.63 -8.14 0.60
N VAL A 46 13.95 -7.13 1.16
CA VAL A 46 14.39 -5.75 1.36
C VAL A 46 14.13 -5.42 2.83
N LYS A 47 15.13 -4.88 3.53
CA LYS A 47 14.94 -4.40 4.91
C LYS A 47 14.13 -3.10 4.87
N VAL A 48 12.86 -3.19 5.25
CA VAL A 48 11.97 -2.04 5.38
C VAL A 48 11.11 -2.15 6.62
N ASP A 49 10.93 -1.04 7.33
CA ASP A 49 9.90 -0.95 8.35
C ASP A 49 8.59 -0.55 7.68
N VAL A 50 7.77 -1.55 7.33
CA VAL A 50 6.49 -1.35 6.64
C VAL A 50 5.57 -0.38 7.39
N LYS A 51 5.66 -0.30 8.73
CA LYS A 51 4.82 0.61 9.53
C LYS A 51 5.33 2.05 9.50
N ARG A 52 6.64 2.25 9.41
CA ARG A 52 7.28 3.57 9.44
C ARG A 52 7.42 4.20 8.05
N ASP A 53 7.76 3.38 7.05
CA ASP A 53 8.25 3.84 5.76
C ASP A 53 7.14 3.91 4.71
N MET A 54 6.04 3.20 4.91
CA MET A 54 4.91 3.21 3.99
C MET A 54 3.95 4.38 4.27
N ARG A 55 3.80 5.29 3.30
CA ARG A 55 2.91 6.47 3.37
C ARG A 55 1.45 6.18 3.78
N GLN A 56 0.98 4.94 3.56
CA GLN A 56 -0.38 4.47 3.88
C GLN A 56 -0.46 3.61 5.14
N ALA A 57 0.67 3.24 5.76
CA ALA A 57 0.64 2.55 7.04
C ALA A 57 -0.04 3.44 8.09
N GLY A 58 -1.02 2.88 8.80
CA GLY A 58 -1.85 3.60 9.77
C GLY A 58 -3.05 4.37 9.21
N LYS A 59 -3.14 4.61 7.88
CA LYS A 59 -4.24 5.42 7.29
C LYS A 59 -5.49 4.62 6.88
N LYS A 60 -5.43 3.29 6.94
CA LYS A 60 -6.50 2.40 6.46
C LYS A 60 -7.84 2.57 7.20
N TYR A 61 -7.82 3.16 8.40
CA TYR A 61 -9.01 3.30 9.25
C TYR A 61 -9.07 4.63 9.99
N ASN A 62 -8.83 5.75 9.30
CA ASN A 62 -9.51 6.99 9.70
C ASN A 62 -11.01 6.82 9.37
N LYS A 63 -11.67 5.90 10.07
CA LYS A 63 -13.12 5.80 10.12
C LYS A 63 -13.55 7.12 10.74
N SER A 64 -13.90 8.08 9.89
CA SER A 64 -14.49 9.32 10.36
C SER A 64 -15.66 8.94 11.27
N SER A 65 -15.65 9.47 12.50
CA SER A 65 -16.79 9.41 13.41
C SER A 65 -17.98 10.19 12.85
N GLU A 66 -17.79 10.94 11.76
CA GLU A 66 -18.82 11.68 11.06
C GLU A 66 -19.93 10.74 10.56
N LYS A 67 -21.15 11.03 11.00
CA LYS A 67 -22.38 10.30 10.65
C LYS A 67 -23.14 10.93 9.47
N ARG A 68 -22.68 12.09 9.00
CA ARG A 68 -23.36 12.87 7.96
C ARG A 68 -23.31 12.09 6.63
N GLY A 69 -24.47 11.90 5.99
CA GLY A 69 -24.60 11.07 4.79
C GLY A 69 -24.62 9.55 5.02
N LYS A 70 -24.54 9.08 6.28
CA LYS A 70 -24.76 7.68 6.63
C LYS A 70 -26.23 7.51 7.04
N LEU A 71 -26.95 6.61 6.36
CA LEU A 71 -28.28 6.21 6.78
C LEU A 71 -28.14 5.35 8.04
N ASP A 72 -28.54 5.86 9.20
CA ASP A 72 -28.63 5.05 10.42
C ASP A 72 -29.95 4.25 10.36
N VAL A 73 -29.85 3.02 9.85
CA VAL A 73 -31.00 2.15 9.61
C VAL A 73 -31.29 1.27 10.84
N GLY A 74 -30.71 1.54 12.02
CA GLY A 74 -30.94 0.72 13.23
C GLY A 74 -30.69 -0.80 13.02
N SER A 75 -31.23 -1.65 13.90
CA SER A 75 -31.15 -3.12 13.83
C SER A 75 -32.02 -3.74 12.73
N ARG A 76 -32.08 -3.15 11.54
CA ARG A 76 -32.78 -3.74 10.40
C ARG A 76 -31.90 -4.80 9.76
N VAL A 77 -32.24 -6.06 10.05
CA VAL A 77 -31.70 -7.27 9.44
C VAL A 77 -31.64 -7.11 7.92
N ILE A 78 -30.44 -7.24 7.37
CA ILE A 78 -30.19 -7.29 5.93
C ILE A 78 -30.95 -8.50 5.38
N LYS A 79 -32.05 -8.29 4.64
CA LYS A 79 -32.77 -9.38 3.96
C LYS A 79 -31.87 -9.96 2.87
N TYR A 80 -31.58 -11.25 2.95
CA TYR A 80 -30.88 -11.98 1.90
C TYR A 80 -31.72 -12.05 0.62
N ARG A 81 -31.05 -11.98 -0.53
CA ARG A 81 -31.68 -12.22 -1.83
C ARG A 81 -31.89 -13.72 -2.01
N LEU A 82 -33.14 -14.16 -2.12
CA LEU A 82 -33.47 -15.55 -2.44
C LEU A 82 -32.86 -15.93 -3.81
N LYS A 83 -32.05 -17.00 -3.80
CA LYS A 83 -31.45 -17.58 -5.00
C LYS A 83 -32.56 -18.35 -5.73
N LYS A 84 -32.91 -17.92 -6.95
CA LYS A 84 -33.75 -18.73 -7.84
C LYS A 84 -32.89 -19.89 -8.36
N TYR A 85 -33.36 -21.12 -8.14
CA TYR A 85 -32.90 -22.31 -8.86
C TYR A 85 -33.53 -22.31 -10.26
#